data_AF-A0A7C3L398-F1
#
_entry.id   AF-A0A7C3L398-F1
#
_cell.length_a   1.000
_cell.length_b   1.000
_cell.length_c   1.000
_cell.angle_alpha   90.00
_cell.angle_beta   90.00
_cell.angle_gamma   90.00
#
_symmetry.space_group_name_H-M   'P 1'
#
loop_
_entity.id
_entity.type
_entity.pdbx_description
1 polymer ?
#
loop_
_entity_poly.entity_id
_entity_poly.type
_entity_poly.pdbx_seq_one_letter_code
_entity_poly.pdbx_strand_id
1 'polypeptide(L)'
;MWFEISMSSFITLLFITTVFFVNKAFKELQPGSPLRYYAESHITILLLLMLYALWHTLNKAFQWSDRIGPYMVYPEYVLMGLAVMMILFSSFRLYRIYKKAKKMGLTFHE
;
A
#
# COMPACT_ATOMS: atom_id res chain seq x y z
N MET A 1 4.31 -23.75 2.96
CA MET A 1 5.70 -23.49 2.53
C MET A 1 5.82 -23.05 1.07
N TRP A 2 5.75 -23.92 0.05
CA TRP A 2 5.94 -23.51 -1.36
C TRP A 2 4.93 -22.47 -1.85
N PHE A 3 3.65 -22.63 -1.52
CA PHE A 3 2.60 -21.65 -1.87
C PHE A 3 2.85 -20.27 -1.25
N GLU A 4 3.22 -20.22 0.03
CA GLU A 4 3.47 -18.96 0.76
C GLU A 4 4.70 -18.24 0.19
N ILE A 5 5.77 -18.97 -0.14
CA ILE A 5 6.97 -18.42 -0.78
C ILE A 5 6.62 -17.85 -2.17
N SER A 6 5.84 -18.57 -2.97
CA SER A 6 5.37 -18.10 -4.28
C SER A 6 4.51 -16.84 -4.15
N MET A 7 3.60 -16.79 -3.17
CA MET A 7 2.77 -15.61 -2.91
C MET A 7 3.61 -14.41 -2.45
N SER A 8 4.56 -14.61 -1.53
CA SER A 8 5.47 -13.55 -1.09
C SER A 8 6.32 -13.01 -2.24
N SER A 9 6.83 -13.89 -3.10
CA SER A 9 7.60 -13.51 -4.29
C SER A 9 6.76 -12.72 -5.28
N PHE A 10 5.52 -13.17 -5.53
CA PHE A 10 4.56 -12.47 -6.40
C PHE A 10 4.21 -11.07 -5.85
N ILE A 11 3.92 -10.95 -4.56
CA ILE A 11 3.65 -9.67 -3.90
C ILE A 11 4.86 -8.73 -4.02
N THR A 12 6.08 -9.26 -3.88
CA THR A 12 7.31 -8.48 -4.04
C THR A 12 7.47 -7.96 -5.47
N LEU A 13 7.19 -8.79 -6.49
CA LEU A 13 7.22 -8.36 -7.89
C LEU A 13 6.17 -7.30 -8.20
N LEU A 14 4.95 -7.46 -7.68
CA LEU A 14 3.90 -6.44 -7.80
C LEU A 14 4.31 -5.13 -7.12
N PHE A 15 4.97 -5.19 -5.97
CA PHE A 15 5.50 -4.02 -5.28
C PHE A 15 6.53 -3.28 -6.15
N ILE A 16 7.54 -3.98 -6.65
CA ILE A 16 8.58 -3.40 -7.53
C ILE A 16 7.94 -2.75 -8.77
N THR A 17 7.02 -3.48 -9.41
CA THR A 17 6.29 -2.98 -10.58
C THR A 17 5.52 -1.71 -10.25
N THR A 18 4.84 -1.68 -9.11
CA THR A 18 4.07 -0.50 -8.71
C THR A 18 4.96 0.69 -8.39
N VAL A 19 6.07 0.50 -7.67
CA VAL A 19 7.05 1.56 -7.42
C VAL A 19 7.60 2.14 -8.73
N PHE A 20 7.86 1.30 -9.73
CA PHE A 20 8.30 1.74 -11.05
C PHE A 20 7.25 2.62 -11.75
N PHE A 21 5.98 2.21 -11.76
CA PHE A 21 4.90 3.01 -12.35
C PHE A 21 4.66 4.32 -11.60
N VAL A 22 4.71 4.32 -10.27
CA VAL A 22 4.51 5.56 -9.50
C VAL A 22 5.68 6.51 -9.69
N ASN A 23 6.92 6.02 -9.76
CA ASN A 23 8.09 6.85 -10.07
C ASN A 23 7.98 7.49 -11.47
N LYS A 24 7.43 6.77 -12.46
CA LYS A 24 7.11 7.36 -13.76
C LYS A 24 6.03 8.43 -13.64
N ALA A 25 4.93 8.14 -12.94
CA ALA A 25 3.86 9.10 -12.72
C ALA A 25 4.36 10.38 -12.02
N PHE A 26 5.28 10.29 -11.07
CA PHE A 26 5.86 11.47 -10.40
C PHE A 26 6.67 12.39 -11.31
N LYS A 27 7.24 11.88 -12.41
CA LYS A 27 7.91 12.72 -13.41
C LYS A 27 6.92 13.52 -14.24
N GLU A 28 5.70 13.00 -14.42
CA GLU A 28 4.65 13.64 -15.21
C GLU A 28 3.70 14.51 -14.34
N LEU A 29 3.60 14.21 -13.05
CA LEU A 29 2.74 14.93 -12.12
C LEU A 29 3.42 16.18 -11.55
N GLN A 30 2.75 17.32 -11.73
CA GLN A 30 3.19 18.59 -11.16
C GLN A 30 3.36 18.49 -9.63
N PRO A 31 4.46 19.03 -9.06
CA PRO A 31 4.65 19.14 -7.62
C PRO A 31 3.46 19.83 -6.95
N GLY A 32 2.99 19.28 -5.82
CA GLY A 32 1.83 19.83 -5.09
C GLY A 32 0.46 19.56 -5.73
N SER A 33 0.39 18.86 -6.86
CA SER A 33 -0.91 18.47 -7.45
C SER A 33 -1.64 17.45 -6.57
N PRO A 34 -3.00 17.48 -6.53
CA PRO A 34 -3.78 16.50 -5.78
C PRO A 34 -3.50 15.04 -6.18
N LEU A 35 -3.22 14.80 -7.47
CA LEU A 35 -2.86 13.49 -8.02
C LEU A 35 -1.50 13.00 -7.49
N ARG A 36 -0.52 13.89 -7.34
CA ARG A 36 0.79 13.54 -6.78
C ARG A 36 0.67 13.10 -5.31
N TYR A 37 -0.09 13.85 -4.50
CA TYR A 37 -0.35 13.46 -3.11
C TYR A 37 -1.09 12.12 -2.98
N TYR A 38 -1.98 11.80 -3.92
CA TYR A 38 -2.63 10.50 -3.98
C TYR A 38 -1.63 9.39 -4.29
N ALA A 39 -0.79 9.58 -5.31
CA ALA A 39 0.26 8.65 -5.69
C ALA A 39 1.29 8.40 -4.56
N GLU A 40 1.68 9.45 -3.82
CA GLU A 40 2.52 9.34 -2.62
C GLU A 40 1.86 8.47 -1.54
N SER A 41 0.57 8.73 -1.25
CA SER A 41 -0.19 7.93 -0.28
C SER A 41 -0.26 6.47 -0.70
N HIS A 42 -0.37 6.21 -2.00
CA HIS A 42 -0.43 4.86 -2.56
C HIS A 42 0.90 4.10 -2.37
N ILE A 43 2.06 4.74 -2.59
CA ILE A 43 3.36 4.14 -2.28
C ILE A 43 3.45 3.80 -0.79
N THR A 44 3.04 4.70 0.10
CA THR A 44 3.12 4.44 1.54
C THR A 44 2.26 3.24 1.96
N ILE A 45 1.06 3.10 1.39
CA ILE A 45 0.20 1.92 1.62
C ILE A 45 0.91 0.65 1.18
N LEU A 46 1.48 0.64 -0.02
CA LEU A 46 2.20 -0.52 -0.56
C LEU A 46 3.42 -0.88 0.28
N LEU A 47 4.14 0.12 0.80
CA LEU A 47 5.27 -0.09 1.69
C LEU A 47 4.83 -0.78 2.98
N LEU A 48 3.73 -0.33 3.59
CA LEU A 48 3.18 -0.95 4.80
C LEU A 48 2.74 -2.39 4.55
N LEU A 49 2.08 -2.65 3.42
CA LEU A 49 1.67 -4.01 3.03
C LEU A 49 2.87 -4.92 2.76
N MET A 50 3.93 -4.39 2.14
CA MET A 50 5.17 -5.14 1.94
C MET A 50 5.85 -5.49 3.27
N LEU A 51 5.94 -4.52 4.20
CA LEU A 51 6.48 -4.77 5.54
C LEU A 51 5.64 -5.80 6.30
N TYR A 52 4.32 -5.74 6.19
CA TYR A 52 3.41 -6.75 6.74
C TYR A 52 3.72 -8.14 6.18
N ALA A 53 3.82 -8.27 4.85
CA ALA A 53 4.06 -9.54 4.19
C ALA A 53 5.45 -10.11 4.57
N LEU A 54 6.47 -9.26 4.64
CA LEU A 54 7.81 -9.62 5.07
C LEU A 54 7.80 -10.10 6.53
N TRP A 55 7.20 -9.34 7.43
CA TRP A 55 7.11 -9.70 8.85
C TRP A 55 6.38 -11.02 9.05
N HIS A 56 5.22 -11.19 8.41
CA HIS A 56 4.43 -12.43 8.46
C HIS A 56 5.26 -13.64 8.00
N THR A 57 5.96 -13.48 6.88
CA THR A 57 6.81 -14.54 6.32
C THR A 57 7.96 -14.90 7.27
N LEU A 58 8.64 -13.91 7.86
CA LEU A 58 9.71 -14.15 8.83
C LEU A 58 9.19 -14.81 10.12
N ASN A 59 8.08 -14.31 10.66
CA ASN A 59 7.46 -14.87 11.86
C ASN A 59 7.11 -16.35 11.68
N LYS A 60 6.56 -16.72 10.51
CA LYS A 60 6.25 -18.11 10.15
C LYS A 60 7.49 -18.95 9.89
N ALA A 61 8.46 -18.43 9.13
CA ALA A 61 9.68 -19.17 8.76
C ALA A 61 10.54 -19.50 9.98
N PHE A 62 10.65 -18.57 10.93
CA PHE A 62 11.44 -18.75 12.14
C PHE A 62 10.64 -19.24 13.34
N GLN A 63 9.32 -19.42 13.21
CA GLN A 63 8.41 -19.80 14.29
C GLN A 63 8.57 -18.88 15.51
N TRP A 64 8.69 -17.58 15.29
CA TRP A 64 8.98 -16.62 16.37
C TRP A 64 7.86 -16.59 17.42
N SER A 65 6.61 -16.80 17.01
CA SER A 65 5.49 -16.96 17.96
C SER A 65 5.73 -18.05 19.00
N ASP A 66 6.38 -19.14 18.58
CA ASP A 66 6.55 -20.34 19.39
C ASP A 66 7.87 -20.29 20.18
N ARG A 67 8.90 -19.64 19.63
CA ARG A 67 10.24 -19.55 20.23
C ARG A 67 10.44 -18.35 21.15
N ILE A 68 9.85 -17.21 20.80
CA ILE A 68 10.06 -15.92 21.49
C ILE A 68 8.82 -15.56 22.30
N GLY A 69 7.64 -15.80 21.73
CA GLY A 69 6.35 -15.69 22.42
C GLY A 69 5.24 -15.12 21.54
N PRO A 70 3.99 -15.17 22.03
CA PRO A 70 2.79 -14.82 21.24
C PRO A 70 2.72 -13.35 20.82
N TYR A 71 3.49 -12.47 21.47
CA TYR A 71 3.55 -11.04 21.14
C TYR A 71 4.21 -10.74 19.78
N MET A 72 4.91 -11.71 19.18
CA MET A 72 5.52 -11.56 17.85
C MET A 72 4.48 -11.39 16.72
N VAL A 73 3.19 -11.58 17.01
CA VAL A 73 2.07 -11.30 16.09
C VAL A 73 1.69 -9.82 16.09
N TYR A 74 2.01 -9.03 17.13
CA TYR A 74 1.59 -7.61 17.20
C TYR A 74 2.07 -6.73 16.04
N PRO A 75 3.32 -6.83 15.56
CA PRO A 75 3.77 -5.99 14.44
C PRO A 75 2.95 -6.22 13.17
N GLU A 76 2.46 -7.44 12.94
CA GLU A 76 1.56 -7.76 11.84
C GLU A 76 0.27 -6.93 11.92
N TYR A 77 -0.37 -6.89 13.09
CA TYR A 77 -1.59 -6.12 13.31
C TYR A 77 -1.37 -4.62 13.20
N VAL A 78 -0.23 -4.11 13.69
CA VAL A 78 0.10 -2.68 13.61
C VAL A 78 0.30 -2.25 12.16
N LEU A 79 1.08 -3.01 11.38
CA LEU A 79 1.34 -2.72 9.97
C LEU A 79 0.06 -2.77 9.13
N MET A 80 -0.78 -3.79 9.36
CA MET A 80 -2.07 -3.91 8.69
C MET A 80 -3.02 -2.76 9.09
N GLY A 81 -3.11 -2.43 10.38
CA GLY A 81 -3.94 -1.33 10.87
C GLY A 81 -3.53 0.02 10.26
N LEU A 82 -2.23 0.30 10.20
CA LEU A 82 -1.69 1.49 9.53
C LEU A 82 -2.03 1.49 8.03
N ALA A 83 -1.89 0.35 7.35
CA ALA A 83 -2.21 0.24 5.92
C ALA A 83 -3.69 0.54 5.67
N VAL A 84 -4.60 -0.03 6.47
CA VAL A 84 -6.06 0.21 6.36
C VAL A 84 -6.41 1.67 6.63
N MET A 85 -5.83 2.29 7.66
CA MET A 85 -6.03 3.72 7.92
C MET A 85 -5.58 4.57 6.73
N MET A 86 -4.41 4.28 6.16
CA MET A 86 -3.89 5.00 5.01
C MET A 86 -4.76 4.80 3.75
N ILE A 87 -5.32 3.61 3.55
CA ILE A 87 -6.30 3.35 2.48
C ILE A 87 -7.53 4.24 2.66
N LEU A 88 -8.09 4.33 3.87
CA LEU A 88 -9.24 5.21 4.15
C LEU A 88 -8.92 6.68 3.85
N PHE A 89 -7.76 7.18 4.31
CA PHE A 89 -7.32 8.53 4.01
C PHE A 89 -7.13 8.77 2.50
N SER A 90 -6.55 7.79 1.80
CA SER A 90 -6.33 7.86 0.35
C SER A 90 -7.65 7.88 -0.43
N SER A 91 -8.61 7.03 -0.05
CA SER A 91 -9.96 7.01 -0.64
C SER A 91 -10.70 8.34 -0.44
N PHE A 92 -10.56 8.96 0.74
CA PHE A 92 -11.14 10.28 0.99
C PHE A 92 -10.52 11.36 0.08
N ARG A 93 -9.19 11.30 -0.15
CA ARG A 93 -8.50 12.21 -1.08
C ARG A 93 -8.98 12.00 -2.52
N LEU A 94 -9.11 10.75 -2.97
CA LEU A 94 -9.62 10.42 -4.29
C LEU A 94 -11.04 10.95 -4.50
N TYR A 95 -11.92 10.78 -3.51
CA TYR A 95 -13.27 11.33 -3.55
C TYR A 95 -13.28 12.86 -3.68
N ARG A 96 -12.36 13.56 -3.00
CA ARG A 96 -12.22 15.03 -3.16
C ARG A 96 -11.75 15.42 -4.56
N ILE A 97 -10.86 14.64 -5.17
CA ILE A 97 -10.42 14.85 -6.56
C ILE A 97 -11.61 14.68 -7.51
N TYR A 98 -12.36 13.56 -7.37
CA TYR A 98 -13.58 13.31 -8.14
C TYR A 98 -14.60 14.45 -8.01
N LYS A 99 -14.89 14.89 -6.78
CA LYS A 99 -15.85 15.99 -6.54
C LYS A 99 -15.40 17.30 -7.20
N LYS A 100 -14.09 17.59 -7.23
CA LYS A 100 -13.55 18.76 -7.94
C LYS A 100 -13.67 18.61 -9.45
N ALA A 101 -13.32 17.45 -10.00
CA ALA A 101 -13.44 17.17 -11.43
C ALA A 101 -14.91 17.26 -11.90
N LYS A 102 -15.85 16.74 -11.11
CA LYS A 102 -17.29 16.83 -11.38
C LYS A 102 -17.79 18.29 -11.41
N LYS A 103 -17.33 19.12 -10.47
CA LYS A 103 -17.66 20.56 -10.46
C LYS A 103 -17.12 21.32 -11.68
N MET A 104 -16.02 20.84 -12.26
CA MET A 104 -15.40 21.44 -13.45
C MET A 104 -16.00 20.92 -14.77
N GLY A 105 -17.00 20.03 -14.72
CA GLY A 105 -17.57 19.41 -15.92
C GLY A 105 -16.62 18.44 -16.63
N LEU A 106 -15.52 18.05 -15.99
CA LEU A 106 -14.50 17.16 -16.57
C LEU A 106 -14.83 15.67 -16.40
N THR A 107 -15.90 15.35 -15.68
CA THR A 107 -16.44 13.99 -15.61
C THR A 107 -17.58 13.89 -16.61
N PHE A 108 -17.43 13.06 -17.65
CA PHE A 108 -18.51 12.75 -18.57
C PHE A 108 -19.72 12.23 -17.78
N HIS A 109 -20.89 12.78 -18.11
CA HIS A 109 -22.17 12.28 -17.64
C HIS A 109 -22.32 10.83 -18.07
N GLU A 110 -22.56 9.93 -17.11
CA GLU A 110 -23.49 8.83 -17.35
C GLU A 110 -24.91 9.40 -17.46
#